data_AF-V8QUS2-F1
#
_entry.id   AF-V8QUS2-F1
#
_cell.length_a   1.000
_cell.length_b   1.000
_cell.length_c   1.000
_cell.angle_alpha   90.00
_cell.angle_beta   90.00
_cell.angle_gamma   90.00
#
_symmetry.space_group_name_H-M   'P 1'
#
loop_
_entity.id
_entity.type
_entity.pdbx_description
1 polymer ?
#
loop_
_entity_poly.entity_id
_entity_poly.type
_entity_poly.pdbx_seq_one_letter_code
_entity_poly.pdbx_strand_id
1 'polypeptide(L)'
;MHYIYDPLCGWCYAAEPLLNNILESPLRERFSFEMHAGGLFQRMKLPASKRTMIRQADARIADMTGQIFGEAYLNGLLARDDTIYDSLPPIAAILAVGRLAPGLEPEMLQAIQHAHYREGLAVVQEETLGGLAGTLGVERDRFSPLYNEMLNEHIQNHLDSTLTLMHYAGAQGFPAFVIQRGDTLERLGHEKHYNDPAAFAALFADRIGDDAD
;
A
#
# COMPACT_ATOMS: atom_id res chain seq x y z
N MET A 1 2.62 -11.02 10.66
CA MET A 1 2.25 -10.85 9.24
C MET A 1 2.91 -9.60 8.72
N HIS A 2 3.64 -9.72 7.62
CA HIS A 2 4.20 -8.61 6.87
C HIS A 2 3.33 -8.38 5.64
N TYR A 3 2.94 -7.13 5.40
CA TYR A 3 2.31 -6.69 4.15
C TYR A 3 3.30 -5.85 3.36
N ILE A 4 3.76 -6.38 2.23
CA ILE A 4 4.72 -5.74 1.34
C ILE A 4 3.94 -5.09 0.20
N TYR A 5 4.10 -3.77 0.02
CA TYR A 5 3.21 -2.98 -0.82
C TYR A 5 3.90 -1.81 -1.51
N ASP A 6 3.15 -1.14 -2.38
CA ASP A 6 3.47 0.21 -2.84
C ASP A 6 2.18 1.04 -3.00
N PRO A 7 2.13 2.31 -2.56
CA PRO A 7 0.91 3.13 -2.66
C PRO A 7 0.40 3.34 -4.09
N LEU A 8 1.31 3.34 -5.08
CA LEU A 8 1.01 3.53 -6.50
C LEU A 8 0.91 2.21 -7.28
N CYS A 9 0.91 1.05 -6.60
CA CYS A 9 0.64 -0.23 -7.23
C CYS A 9 -0.87 -0.48 -7.32
N GLY A 10 -1.42 -0.56 -8.53
CA GLY A 10 -2.84 -0.86 -8.75
C GLY A 10 -3.27 -2.21 -8.16
N TRP A 11 -2.39 -3.21 -8.15
CA TRP A 11 -2.66 -4.50 -7.51
C TRP A 11 -2.62 -4.44 -5.97
N CYS A 12 -1.87 -3.51 -5.38
CA CYS A 12 -1.99 -3.22 -3.95
C CYS A 12 -3.32 -2.58 -3.61
N TYR A 13 -3.83 -1.69 -4.47
CA TYR A 13 -5.17 -1.14 -4.33
C TYR A 13 -6.24 -2.23 -4.52
N ALA A 14 -6.05 -3.15 -5.47
CA ALA A 14 -6.89 -4.34 -5.62
C ALA A 14 -6.94 -5.23 -4.36
N ALA A 15 -5.85 -5.27 -3.58
CA ALA A 15 -5.74 -6.06 -2.36
C ALA A 15 -6.29 -5.36 -1.10
N GLU A 16 -6.76 -4.11 -1.18
CA GLU A 16 -7.33 -3.40 -0.03
C GLU A 16 -8.42 -4.24 0.70
N PRO A 17 -9.42 -4.84 0.01
CA PRO A 17 -10.41 -5.68 0.69
C PRO A 17 -9.80 -6.93 1.34
N LEU A 18 -8.74 -7.49 0.76
CA LEU A 18 -8.02 -8.64 1.32
C LEU A 18 -7.37 -8.28 2.66
N LEU A 19 -6.67 -7.14 2.68
CA LEU A 19 -5.98 -6.65 3.86
C LEU A 19 -7.00 -6.28 4.95
N ASN A 20 -8.05 -5.52 4.60
CA ASN A 20 -9.06 -5.08 5.56
C ASN A 20 -9.77 -6.28 6.19
N ASN A 21 -10.13 -7.31 5.41
CA ASN A 21 -10.79 -8.50 5.96
C ASN A 21 -9.93 -9.24 6.99
N ILE A 22 -8.60 -9.23 6.83
CA ILE A 22 -7.68 -9.78 7.83
C ILE A 22 -7.56 -8.87 9.06
N LEU A 23 -7.38 -7.56 8.85
CA LEU A 23 -7.15 -6.58 9.93
C LEU A 23 -8.39 -6.36 10.81
N GLU A 24 -9.59 -6.47 10.23
CA GLU A 24 -10.87 -6.35 10.94
C GLU A 24 -11.34 -7.69 11.52
N SER A 25 -10.62 -8.79 11.26
CA SER A 25 -11.00 -10.10 11.75
C SER A 25 -10.82 -10.23 13.27
N PRO A 26 -11.56 -11.13 13.95
CA PRO A 26 -11.31 -11.48 15.34
C PRO A 26 -9.90 -12.03 15.62
N LEU A 27 -9.14 -12.37 14.57
CA LEU A 27 -7.78 -12.88 14.68
C LEU A 27 -6.74 -11.78 14.80
N ARG A 28 -7.12 -10.49 14.68
CA ARG A 28 -6.20 -9.35 14.68
C ARG A 28 -5.23 -9.33 15.86
N GLU A 29 -5.69 -9.76 17.03
CA GLU A 29 -4.88 -9.80 18.26
C GLU A 29 -3.93 -11.01 18.33
N ARG A 30 -4.06 -11.99 17.43
CA ARG A 30 -3.26 -13.22 17.41
C ARG A 30 -1.95 -13.07 16.62
N PHE A 31 -1.72 -11.94 15.96
CA PHE A 31 -0.51 -11.72 15.18
C PHE A 31 -0.05 -10.25 15.24
N SER A 32 1.27 -10.07 15.22
CA SER A 32 1.88 -8.77 14.93
C SER A 32 1.70 -8.43 13.45
N PHE A 33 1.41 -7.18 13.15
CA PHE A 33 1.22 -6.69 11.79
C PHE A 33 2.23 -5.58 11.48
N GLU A 34 2.90 -5.70 10.34
CA GLU A 34 3.87 -4.71 9.88
C GLU A 34 3.75 -4.46 8.37
N MET A 35 3.94 -3.22 7.97
CA MET A 35 3.83 -2.76 6.59
C MET A 35 5.20 -2.39 6.01
N HIS A 36 5.48 -2.89 4.80
CA HIS A 36 6.80 -2.81 4.16
C HIS A 36 6.65 -2.23 2.75
N ALA A 37 6.78 -0.92 2.62
CA ALA A 37 6.69 -0.26 1.32
C ALA A 37 7.98 -0.42 0.48
N GLY A 38 7.85 -0.86 -0.78
CA GLY A 38 9.02 -1.26 -1.60
C GLY A 38 9.42 -0.34 -2.74
N GLY A 39 8.73 0.79 -2.96
CA GLY A 39 9.18 1.84 -3.90
C GLY A 39 9.13 1.43 -5.38
N LEU A 40 7.93 1.14 -5.89
CA LEU A 40 7.67 0.71 -7.27
C LEU A 40 8.09 1.74 -8.33
N PHE A 41 7.86 3.03 -8.06
CA PHE A 41 8.17 4.11 -8.99
C PHE A 41 9.30 5.00 -8.45
N GLN A 42 10.40 5.06 -9.19
CA GLN A 42 11.29 6.20 -9.14
C GLN A 42 10.62 7.41 -9.80
N ARG A 43 10.92 8.61 -9.30
CA ARG A 43 10.36 9.87 -9.80
C ARG A 43 10.45 9.98 -11.31
N MET A 44 9.31 9.94 -11.99
CA MET A 44 9.25 9.99 -13.45
C MET A 44 7.96 10.61 -13.96
N LYS A 45 8.03 11.28 -15.11
CA LYS A 45 6.84 11.55 -15.93
C LYS A 45 6.44 10.27 -16.65
N LEU A 46 5.15 9.93 -16.63
CA LEU A 46 4.69 8.68 -17.25
C LEU A 46 4.65 8.79 -18.79
N PRO A 47 5.44 7.98 -19.52
CA PRO A 47 5.32 7.94 -20.98
C PRO A 47 3.96 7.37 -21.39
N ALA A 48 3.48 7.75 -22.58
CA ALA A 48 2.15 7.35 -23.07
C ALA A 48 1.92 5.82 -23.08
N SER A 49 2.96 5.04 -23.41
CA SER A 49 2.91 3.57 -23.37
C SER A 49 2.65 3.04 -21.96
N LYS A 50 3.31 3.61 -20.95
CA LYS A 50 3.13 3.21 -19.54
C LYS A 50 1.77 3.63 -19.01
N ARG A 51 1.27 4.82 -19.39
CA ARG A 51 -0.11 5.25 -19.07
C ARG A 51 -1.17 4.32 -19.66
N THR A 52 -0.95 3.85 -20.90
CA THR A 52 -1.83 2.86 -21.55
C THR A 52 -1.81 1.53 -20.82
N MET A 53 -0.63 1.03 -20.44
CA MET A 53 -0.47 -0.21 -19.68
C MET A 53 -1.15 -0.12 -18.30
N ILE A 54 -0.97 0.98 -17.58
CA ILE A 54 -1.62 1.22 -16.28
C ILE A 54 -3.14 1.20 -16.45
N ARG A 55 -3.70 1.96 -17.40
CA ARG A 55 -5.14 1.96 -17.67
C ARG A 55 -5.71 0.57 -17.97
N GLN A 56 -4.98 -0.27 -18.72
CA GLN A 56 -5.38 -1.64 -19.00
C GLN A 56 -5.34 -2.53 -17.75
N ALA A 57 -4.35 -2.33 -16.87
CA ALA A 57 -4.29 -3.00 -15.59
C ALA A 57 -5.46 -2.57 -14.68
N ASP A 58 -5.73 -1.27 -14.59
CA ASP A 58 -6.81 -0.70 -13.79
C ASP A 58 -8.18 -1.24 -14.20
N ALA A 59 -8.46 -1.32 -15.51
CA ALA A 59 -9.70 -1.90 -16.02
C ALA A 59 -9.86 -3.37 -15.59
N ARG A 60 -8.78 -4.17 -15.68
CA ARG A 60 -8.81 -5.57 -15.21
C ARG A 60 -8.99 -5.68 -13.70
N ILE A 61 -8.38 -4.78 -12.93
CA ILE A 61 -8.55 -4.72 -11.49
C ILE A 61 -10.00 -4.41 -11.17
N ALA A 62 -10.59 -3.38 -11.79
CA ALA A 62 -11.98 -3.00 -11.59
C ALA A 62 -12.94 -4.16 -11.90
N ASP A 63 -12.75 -4.82 -13.04
CA ASP A 63 -13.57 -5.96 -13.46
C ASP A 63 -13.48 -7.15 -12.48
N MET A 64 -12.28 -7.40 -11.93
CA MET A 64 -12.05 -8.56 -11.06
C MET A 64 -12.43 -8.30 -9.61
N THR A 65 -12.18 -7.11 -9.06
CA THR A 65 -12.28 -6.84 -7.63
C THR A 65 -13.41 -5.88 -7.26
N GLY A 66 -13.99 -5.20 -8.26
CA GLY A 66 -14.95 -4.12 -8.02
C GLY A 66 -14.32 -2.83 -7.50
N GLN A 67 -12.98 -2.74 -7.43
CA GLN A 67 -12.32 -1.50 -7.04
C GLN A 67 -12.64 -0.37 -8.02
N ILE A 68 -12.84 0.82 -7.47
CA ILE A 68 -13.30 1.98 -8.22
C ILE A 68 -12.10 2.78 -8.74
N PHE A 69 -12.08 2.99 -10.05
CA PHE A 69 -11.19 3.96 -10.70
C PHE A 69 -12.06 5.11 -11.21
N GLY A 70 -11.89 6.29 -10.64
CA GLY A 70 -12.76 7.44 -10.90
C GLY A 70 -12.41 8.18 -12.19
N GLU A 71 -13.38 8.93 -12.71
CA GLU A 71 -13.20 9.74 -13.93
C GLU A 71 -12.08 10.79 -13.79
N ALA A 72 -11.95 11.41 -12.62
CA ALA A 72 -10.89 12.38 -12.34
C ALA A 72 -9.50 11.75 -12.38
N TYR A 73 -9.38 10.48 -11.99
CA TYR A 73 -8.15 9.71 -12.16
C TYR A 73 -7.94 9.30 -13.62
N LEU A 74 -8.89 8.58 -14.21
CA LEU A 74 -8.76 7.99 -15.54
C LEU A 74 -8.59 9.07 -16.61
N ASN A 75 -9.45 10.08 -16.63
CA ASN A 75 -9.48 11.10 -17.68
C ASN A 75 -8.81 12.42 -17.27
N GLY A 76 -8.36 12.51 -16.01
CA GLY A 76 -7.52 13.59 -15.50
C GLY A 76 -6.09 13.12 -15.23
N LEU A 77 -5.82 12.71 -13.98
CA LEU A 77 -4.46 12.43 -13.48
C LEU A 77 -3.69 11.46 -14.38
N LEU A 78 -4.25 10.29 -14.72
CA LEU A 78 -3.59 9.30 -15.55
C LEU A 78 -3.49 9.73 -17.02
N ALA A 79 -4.43 10.54 -17.52
CA ALA A 79 -4.48 10.96 -18.93
C ALA A 79 -3.53 12.13 -19.28
N ARG A 80 -3.02 12.84 -18.28
CA ARG A 80 -2.09 13.96 -18.48
C ARG A 80 -0.66 13.48 -18.77
N ASP A 81 0.05 14.23 -19.60
CA ASP A 81 1.44 13.95 -20.01
C ASP A 81 2.48 14.49 -19.02
N ASP A 82 2.09 15.46 -18.21
CA ASP A 82 2.90 16.06 -17.15
C ASP A 82 2.80 15.33 -15.81
N THR A 83 1.98 14.29 -15.71
CA THR A 83 1.79 13.50 -14.49
C THR A 83 3.07 12.83 -14.04
N ILE A 84 3.46 13.14 -12.80
CA ILE A 84 4.63 12.57 -12.13
C ILE A 84 4.17 11.44 -11.21
N TYR A 85 4.77 10.28 -11.38
CA TYR A 85 4.70 9.18 -10.43
C TYR A 85 6.01 9.09 -9.67
N ASP A 86 5.90 8.95 -8.35
CA ASP A 86 7.01 8.88 -7.42
C ASP A 86 6.48 8.20 -6.17
N SER A 87 6.98 7.00 -5.86
CA SER A 87 6.51 6.24 -4.70
C SER A 87 7.01 6.84 -3.39
N LEU A 88 8.08 7.64 -3.40
CA LEU A 88 8.74 8.05 -2.17
C LEU A 88 7.90 9.00 -1.30
N PRO A 89 7.26 10.05 -1.85
CA PRO A 89 6.39 10.93 -1.05
C PRO A 89 5.24 10.19 -0.33
N PRO A 90 4.38 9.39 -1.01
CA PRO A 90 3.32 8.70 -0.29
C PRO A 90 3.84 7.66 0.71
N ILE A 91 4.98 7.01 0.45
CA ILE A 91 5.63 6.12 1.43
C ILE A 91 6.06 6.90 2.68
N ALA A 92 6.75 8.02 2.51
CA ALA A 92 7.18 8.87 3.62
C ALA A 92 5.99 9.35 4.47
N ALA A 93 4.85 9.66 3.83
CA ALA A 93 3.64 10.04 4.53
C ALA A 93 3.06 8.91 5.40
N ILE A 94 3.04 7.67 4.89
CA ILE A 94 2.59 6.51 5.67
C ILE A 94 3.52 6.26 6.85
N LEU A 95 4.84 6.33 6.64
CA LEU A 95 5.82 6.19 7.73
C LEU A 95 5.67 7.29 8.78
N ALA A 96 5.47 8.54 8.37
CA ALA A 96 5.29 9.66 9.28
C ALA A 96 4.01 9.51 10.12
N VAL A 97 2.90 9.08 9.50
CA VAL A 97 1.65 8.76 10.22
C VAL A 97 1.88 7.62 11.21
N GLY A 98 2.54 6.54 10.81
CA GLY A 98 2.85 5.43 11.72
C GLY A 98 3.70 5.84 12.93
N ARG A 99 4.58 6.83 12.78
CA ARG A 99 5.35 7.39 13.90
C ARG A 99 4.52 8.27 14.83
N LEU A 100 3.54 9.00 14.28
CA LEU A 100 2.70 9.93 15.03
C LEU A 100 1.50 9.26 15.71
N ALA A 101 0.94 8.26 15.05
CA ALA A 101 -0.24 7.51 15.41
C ALA A 101 -0.08 6.04 14.97
N PRO A 102 0.68 5.24 15.75
CA PRO A 102 0.91 3.83 15.43
C PRO A 102 -0.41 3.07 15.26
N GLY A 103 -0.51 2.29 14.20
CA GLY A 103 -1.71 1.54 13.83
C GLY A 103 -2.56 2.21 12.74
N LEU A 104 -2.32 3.49 12.41
CA LEU A 104 -3.03 4.20 11.32
C LEU A 104 -2.35 4.09 9.94
N GLU A 105 -1.28 3.30 9.82
CA GLU A 105 -0.59 3.08 8.54
C GLU A 105 -1.49 2.48 7.45
N PRO A 106 -2.35 1.47 7.73
CA PRO A 106 -3.31 0.95 6.74
C PRO A 106 -4.30 2.00 6.26
N GLU A 107 -4.85 2.80 7.17
CA GLU A 107 -5.80 3.86 6.90
C GLU A 107 -5.16 4.97 6.06
N MET A 108 -3.89 5.29 6.33
CA MET A 108 -3.14 6.25 5.52
C MET A 108 -2.88 5.72 4.11
N LEU A 109 -2.51 4.44 3.97
CA LEU A 109 -2.39 3.80 2.65
C LEU A 109 -3.72 3.85 1.90
N GLN A 110 -4.83 3.48 2.55
CA GLN A 110 -6.16 3.50 1.96
C GLN A 110 -6.55 4.90 1.50
N ALA A 111 -6.37 5.91 2.35
CA ALA A 111 -6.66 7.31 2.03
C ALA A 111 -5.84 7.80 0.82
N ILE A 112 -4.55 7.47 0.75
CA ILE A 112 -3.68 7.77 -0.40
C ILE A 112 -4.19 7.10 -1.67
N GLN A 113 -4.54 5.80 -1.60
CA GLN A 113 -5.01 5.06 -2.75
C GLN A 113 -6.37 5.58 -3.24
N HIS A 114 -7.29 5.93 -2.34
CA HIS A 114 -8.59 6.49 -2.72
C HIS A 114 -8.42 7.88 -3.34
N ALA A 115 -7.61 8.74 -2.72
CA ALA A 115 -7.24 10.04 -3.28
C ALA A 115 -6.63 9.91 -4.68
N HIS A 116 -5.77 8.93 -4.90
CA HIS A 116 -5.13 8.69 -6.19
C HIS A 116 -6.10 8.12 -7.23
N TYR A 117 -6.65 6.92 -6.98
CA TYR A 117 -7.39 6.12 -7.98
C TYR A 117 -8.84 6.56 -8.14
N ARG A 118 -9.49 7.11 -7.09
CA ARG A 118 -10.88 7.55 -7.15
C ARG A 118 -10.98 9.04 -7.45
N GLU A 119 -10.20 9.86 -6.75
CA GLU A 119 -10.33 11.31 -6.80
C GLU A 119 -9.36 11.97 -7.80
N GLY A 120 -8.35 11.25 -8.29
CA GLY A 120 -7.37 11.78 -9.24
C GLY A 120 -6.44 12.83 -8.64
N LEU A 121 -6.18 12.77 -7.34
CA LEU A 121 -5.29 13.70 -6.64
C LEU A 121 -3.81 13.32 -6.80
N ALA A 122 -2.97 14.35 -6.83
CA ALA A 122 -1.53 14.20 -6.99
C ALA A 122 -0.85 13.87 -5.65
N VAL A 123 -0.87 12.60 -5.27
CA VAL A 123 -0.26 12.09 -4.01
C VAL A 123 1.28 12.14 -3.96
N VAL A 124 1.91 12.75 -4.98
CA VAL A 124 3.33 13.15 -4.95
C VAL A 124 3.54 14.46 -4.17
N GLN A 125 2.47 15.20 -3.90
CA GLN A 125 2.51 16.52 -3.26
C GLN A 125 2.32 16.40 -1.75
N GLU A 126 3.21 17.02 -0.97
CA GLU A 126 3.08 17.09 0.49
C GLU A 126 1.75 17.71 0.92
N GLU A 127 1.25 18.73 0.22
CA GLU A 127 -0.04 19.36 0.53
C GLU A 127 -1.19 18.35 0.54
N THR A 128 -1.26 17.50 -0.49
CA THR A 128 -2.27 16.43 -0.57
C THR A 128 -2.07 15.43 0.56
N LEU A 129 -0.84 14.97 0.79
CA LEU A 129 -0.53 13.97 1.81
C LEU A 129 -0.82 14.48 3.23
N GLY A 130 -0.47 15.73 3.53
CA GLY A 130 -0.77 16.37 4.81
C GLY A 130 -2.27 16.58 5.01
N GLY A 131 -3.01 16.91 3.94
CA GLY A 131 -4.47 16.96 3.97
C GLY A 131 -5.08 15.61 4.35
N LEU A 132 -4.62 14.52 3.72
CA LEU A 132 -5.06 13.16 4.03
C LEU A 132 -4.72 12.76 5.47
N ALA A 133 -3.50 13.04 5.93
CA ALA A 133 -3.11 12.81 7.33
C ALA A 133 -4.02 13.57 8.32
N GLY A 134 -4.41 14.81 7.97
CA GLY A 134 -5.37 15.60 8.74
C GLY A 134 -6.75 14.93 8.86
N THR A 135 -7.24 14.25 7.81
CA THR A 135 -8.50 13.48 7.89
C THR A 135 -8.44 12.32 8.86
N LEU A 136 -7.24 11.82 9.17
CA LEU A 136 -6.97 10.77 10.15
C LEU A 136 -6.68 11.32 11.56
N GLY A 137 -6.86 12.64 11.77
CA GLY A 137 -6.59 13.29 13.06
C GLY A 137 -5.10 13.59 13.32
N VAL A 138 -4.24 13.49 12.29
CA VAL A 138 -2.83 13.86 12.39
C VAL A 138 -2.64 15.31 11.95
N GLU A 139 -2.45 16.19 12.93
CA GLU A 139 -2.29 17.63 12.70
C GLU A 139 -1.07 17.95 11.82
N ARG A 140 -1.25 18.89 10.89
CA ARG A 140 -0.24 19.26 9.88
C ARG A 140 1.09 19.69 10.50
N ASP A 141 1.06 20.47 11.58
CA ASP A 141 2.25 20.97 12.26
C ASP A 141 3.12 19.84 12.85
N ARG A 142 2.51 18.69 13.15
CA ARG A 142 3.22 17.48 13.60
C ARG A 142 3.63 16.60 12.43
N PHE A 143 2.79 16.54 11.39
CA PHE A 143 3.02 15.75 10.18
C PHE A 143 4.23 16.24 9.39
N SER A 144 4.27 17.53 9.01
CA SER A 144 5.26 18.05 8.06
C SER A 144 6.72 17.82 8.49
N PRO A 145 7.14 18.04 9.75
CA PRO A 145 8.51 17.76 10.17
C PRO A 145 8.88 16.27 10.04
N LEU A 146 8.01 15.37 10.49
CA LEU A 146 8.27 13.93 10.41
C LEU A 146 8.17 13.39 8.98
N TYR A 147 7.26 13.90 8.16
CA TYR A 147 7.21 13.60 6.74
C TYR A 147 8.55 13.94 6.06
N ASN A 148 9.09 15.12 6.33
CA ASN A 148 10.39 15.53 5.79
C ASN A 148 11.55 14.67 6.33
N GLU A 149 11.54 14.33 7.61
CA GLU A 149 12.53 13.41 8.20
C GLU A 149 12.45 12.03 7.53
N MET A 150 11.26 11.45 7.41
CA MET A 150 11.06 10.14 6.78
C MET A 150 11.52 10.16 5.33
N LEU A 151 11.16 11.19 4.55
CA LEU A 151 11.48 11.30 3.14
C LEU A 151 12.98 11.48 2.87
N ASN A 152 13.69 12.23 3.71
CA ASN A 152 15.09 12.61 3.43
C ASN A 152 16.12 11.76 4.17
N GLU A 153 15.78 11.21 5.33
CA GLU A 153 16.74 10.54 6.22
C GLU A 153 16.50 9.04 6.36
N HIS A 154 15.23 8.59 6.37
CA HIS A 154 14.91 7.18 6.68
C HIS A 154 14.44 6.36 5.50
N ILE A 155 13.95 6.99 4.42
CA ILE A 155 13.28 6.25 3.34
C ILE A 155 14.18 5.22 2.67
N GLN A 156 15.48 5.53 2.47
CA GLN A 156 16.39 4.58 1.83
C GLN A 156 16.58 3.31 2.68
N ASN A 157 16.75 3.47 3.99
CA ASN A 157 16.88 2.34 4.91
C ASN A 157 15.62 1.47 4.93
N HIS A 158 14.43 2.10 4.87
CA HIS A 158 13.15 1.40 4.78
C HIS A 158 13.01 0.59 3.47
N LEU A 159 13.42 1.17 2.35
CA LEU A 159 13.40 0.47 1.06
C LEU A 159 14.37 -0.71 1.05
N ASP A 160 15.60 -0.52 1.56
CA ASP A 160 16.63 -1.56 1.62
C ASP A 160 16.20 -2.74 2.51
N SER A 161 15.57 -2.45 3.66
CA SER A 161 15.02 -3.49 4.53
C SER A 161 13.84 -4.21 3.89
N THR A 162 12.96 -3.48 3.18
CA THR A 162 11.84 -4.07 2.45
C THR A 162 12.32 -5.00 1.33
N LEU A 163 13.31 -4.58 0.53
CA LEU A 163 13.90 -5.41 -0.53
C LEU A 163 14.58 -6.66 0.04
N THR A 164 15.22 -6.54 1.20
CA THR A 164 15.83 -7.67 1.92
C THR A 164 14.75 -8.67 2.36
N LEU A 165 13.65 -8.20 2.95
CA LEU A 165 12.51 -9.04 3.31
C LEU A 165 11.90 -9.72 2.08
N MET A 166 11.70 -8.99 0.98
CA MET A 166 11.20 -9.54 -0.27
C MET A 166 12.08 -10.68 -0.80
N HIS A 167 13.39 -10.50 -0.75
CA HIS A 167 14.35 -11.53 -1.17
C HIS A 167 14.19 -12.83 -0.35
N TYR A 168 14.19 -12.73 0.98
CA TYR A 168 14.07 -13.91 1.85
C TYR A 168 12.67 -14.54 1.84
N ALA A 169 11.63 -13.74 1.66
CA ALA A 169 10.25 -14.22 1.54
C ALA A 169 9.91 -14.77 0.14
N GLY A 170 10.80 -14.65 -0.85
CA GLY A 170 10.53 -15.02 -2.23
C GLY A 170 9.45 -14.17 -2.90
N ALA A 171 9.25 -12.93 -2.46
CA ALA A 171 8.30 -11.99 -3.05
C ALA A 171 8.95 -11.26 -4.23
N GLN A 172 8.36 -11.39 -5.42
CA GLN A 172 8.90 -10.81 -6.66
C GLN A 172 8.21 -9.50 -7.09
N GLY A 173 7.27 -9.01 -6.28
CA GLY A 173 6.50 -7.81 -6.59
C GLY A 173 5.50 -7.48 -5.50
N PHE A 174 4.60 -6.55 -5.81
CA PHE A 174 3.60 -6.03 -4.90
C PHE A 174 2.18 -6.33 -5.40
N PRO A 175 1.22 -6.60 -4.52
CA PRO A 175 1.39 -6.81 -3.08
C PRO A 175 2.00 -8.20 -2.77
N ALA A 176 2.51 -8.36 -1.56
CA ALA A 176 2.78 -9.68 -0.99
C ALA A 176 2.38 -9.72 0.49
N PHE A 177 1.78 -10.83 0.88
CA PHE A 177 1.44 -11.14 2.28
C PHE A 177 2.37 -12.25 2.74
N VAL A 178 3.07 -12.02 3.85
CA VAL A 178 4.06 -12.95 4.37
C VAL A 178 3.76 -13.25 5.84
N ILE A 179 3.68 -14.52 6.18
CA ILE A 179 3.64 -14.97 7.57
C ILE A 179 5.08 -15.26 8.00
N GLN A 180 5.45 -14.75 9.17
CA GLN A 180 6.72 -15.06 9.81
C GLN A 180 6.46 -15.89 11.07
N ARG A 181 7.18 -17.01 11.21
CA ARG A 181 7.20 -17.86 12.41
C ARG A 181 8.66 -18.13 12.79
N GLY A 182 9.14 -17.48 13.84
CA GLY A 182 10.58 -17.44 14.14
C GLY A 182 11.34 -16.88 12.92
N ASP A 183 12.31 -17.66 12.41
CA ASP A 183 13.11 -17.28 11.24
C ASP A 183 12.50 -17.73 9.90
N THR A 184 11.35 -18.44 9.93
CA THR A 184 10.71 -18.93 8.70
C THR A 184 9.76 -17.89 8.14
N LEU A 185 9.92 -17.57 6.86
CA LEU A 185 9.03 -16.69 6.09
C LEU A 185 8.23 -17.51 5.09
N GLU A 186 6.91 -17.32 5.08
CA GLU A 186 6.00 -17.97 4.16
C GLU A 186 5.15 -16.94 3.41
N ARG A 187 5.31 -16.87 2.09
CA ARG A 187 4.48 -16.02 1.23
C ARG A 187 3.13 -16.67 0.95
N LEU A 188 2.05 -15.95 1.19
CA LEU A 188 0.69 -16.39 0.89
C LEU A 188 0.29 -16.11 -0.56
N GLY A 189 -0.35 -17.10 -1.18
CA GLY A 189 -0.86 -17.03 -2.54
C GLY A 189 -2.18 -16.27 -2.66
N HIS A 190 -2.14 -14.95 -2.44
CA HIS A 190 -3.29 -14.04 -2.50
C HIS A 190 -3.89 -13.86 -3.91
N GLU A 191 -3.13 -14.18 -4.96
CA GLU A 191 -3.46 -13.84 -6.36
C GLU A 191 -4.77 -14.47 -6.85
N LYS A 192 -5.15 -15.61 -6.28
CA LYS A 192 -6.40 -16.32 -6.61
C LYS A 192 -7.62 -15.83 -5.81
N HIS A 193 -7.42 -14.88 -4.91
CA HIS A 193 -8.44 -14.44 -3.95
C HIS A 193 -8.86 -12.98 -4.08
N TYR A 194 -8.34 -12.24 -5.05
CA TYR A 194 -8.68 -10.82 -5.25
C TYR A 194 -10.19 -10.51 -5.31
N ASN A 195 -11.01 -11.48 -5.70
CA ASN A 195 -12.47 -11.38 -5.75
C ASN A 195 -13.19 -12.11 -4.59
N ASP A 196 -12.43 -12.70 -3.66
CA ASP A 196 -12.94 -13.45 -2.50
C ASP A 196 -12.08 -13.18 -1.24
N PRO A 197 -12.25 -12.01 -0.61
CA PRO A 197 -11.53 -11.66 0.61
C PRO A 197 -11.76 -12.64 1.77
N ALA A 198 -12.95 -13.22 1.86
CA ALA A 198 -13.28 -14.18 2.90
C ALA A 198 -12.47 -15.48 2.74
N ALA A 199 -12.31 -15.99 1.52
CA ALA A 199 -11.44 -17.14 1.26
C ALA A 199 -9.96 -16.83 1.55
N PHE A 200 -9.51 -15.60 1.30
CA PHE A 200 -8.15 -15.21 1.67
C PHE A 200 -7.96 -15.15 3.19
N ALA A 201 -8.93 -14.59 3.92
CA ALA A 201 -8.89 -14.56 5.37
C ALA A 201 -8.94 -15.97 5.98
N ALA A 202 -9.70 -16.89 5.39
CA ALA A 202 -9.72 -18.30 5.78
C ALA A 202 -8.37 -18.99 5.53
N LEU A 203 -7.73 -18.73 4.37
CA LEU A 203 -6.36 -19.20 4.11
C LEU A 203 -5.39 -18.64 5.15
N PHE A 204 -5.46 -17.34 5.45
CA PHE A 204 -4.61 -16.72 6.46
C PHE A 204 -4.83 -17.35 7.85
N ALA A 205 -6.09 -17.56 8.26
CA ALA A 205 -6.45 -18.19 9.53
C ALA A 205 -5.87 -19.59 9.69
N ASP A 206 -6.01 -20.43 8.66
CA ASP A 206 -5.41 -21.77 8.60
C ASP A 206 -3.88 -21.70 8.77
N ARG A 207 -3.23 -20.70 8.16
CA ARG A 207 -1.78 -20.55 8.20
C ARG A 207 -1.21 -19.88 9.44
N ILE A 208 -2.00 -19.19 10.25
CA ILE A 208 -1.54 -18.76 11.57
C ILE A 208 -1.77 -19.81 12.65
N GLY A 209 -2.65 -20.80 12.41
CA GLY A 209 -2.91 -21.93 13.33
C GLY A 209 -3.35 -21.49 14.72
N ASP A 210 -3.80 -22.44 15.55
CA ASP A 210 -4.06 -22.21 16.99
C ASP A 210 -2.77 -22.30 17.82
N ASP A 211 -1.69 -21.62 17.40
CA ASP A 211 -0.44 -21.54 18.17
C ASP A 211 -0.66 -20.70 19.45
N ALA A 212 -1.40 -21.27 20.37
CA ALA A 212 -1.45 -21.06 21.80
C ALA A 212 -0.85 -22.32 22.42
N ASP A 213 0.46 -22.48 22.31
CA ASP A 213 1.28 -23.33 23.18
C ASP A 213 2.68 -22.70 23.31
#